data_AF-A0A1T1HFC6-F1
#
_entry.id   AF-A0A1T1HFC6-F1
#
_cell.length_a   1.000
_cell.length_b   1.000
_cell.length_c   1.000
_cell.angle_alpha   90.00
_cell.angle_beta   90.00
_cell.angle_gamma   90.00
#
_symmetry.space_group_name_H-M   'P 1'
#
loop_
_entity.id
_entity.type
_entity.pdbx_description
1 polymer ?
#
loop_
_entity_poly.entity_id
_entity_poly.type
_entity_poly.pdbx_seq_one_letter_code
_entity_poly.pdbx_strand_id
1 'polypeptide(L)'
;MFLKVRKNCGIYMQNNESGKKVIAPVSSHFYINLNLVTEISSYSLKDPKEKQLLDGNTLPIPPGSRVLHFTMSSNFSSSKEKIKGEDGKRALFEKMFYTLFFLPDNYVEFERLKNAIDQSTLNRD
;
A
#
# COMPACT_ATOMS: atom_id res chain seq x y z
N MET A 1 6.57 -15.06 0.48
CA MET A 1 5.14 -15.43 0.67
C MET A 1 4.27 -14.43 -0.07
N PHE A 2 3.15 -14.85 -0.69
CA PHE A 2 2.20 -13.94 -1.33
C PHE A 2 0.93 -13.79 -0.50
N LEU A 3 0.54 -12.55 -0.22
CA LEU A 3 -0.68 -12.20 0.49
C LEU A 3 -1.73 -11.72 -0.54
N LYS A 4 -2.79 -12.51 -0.74
CA LYS A 4 -3.90 -12.13 -1.62
C LYS A 4 -4.74 -11.06 -0.94
N VAL A 5 -5.02 -9.96 -1.63
CA VAL A 5 -6.02 -8.94 -1.25
C VAL A 5 -7.28 -9.14 -2.09
N ARG A 6 -8.45 -9.18 -1.44
CA ARG A 6 -9.72 -9.44 -2.13
C ARG A 6 -10.34 -8.16 -2.68
N LYS A 7 -10.89 -8.21 -3.89
CA LYS A 7 -11.67 -7.11 -4.48
C LYS A 7 -12.99 -6.93 -3.75
N ASN A 8 -13.58 -5.74 -3.88
CA ASN A 8 -14.92 -5.42 -3.39
C ASN A 8 -15.11 -5.56 -1.87
N CYS A 9 -14.03 -5.45 -1.09
CA CYS A 9 -14.06 -5.45 0.37
C CYS A 9 -13.92 -4.04 0.95
N GLY A 10 -14.47 -3.01 0.28
CA GLY A 10 -14.36 -1.61 0.70
C GLY A 10 -12.92 -1.17 0.99
N ILE A 11 -11.97 -1.64 0.16
CA ILE A 11 -10.56 -1.30 0.27
C ILE A 11 -10.23 -0.23 -0.76
N TYR A 12 -9.53 0.79 -0.33
CA TYR A 12 -8.90 1.77 -1.21
C TYR A 12 -7.39 1.67 -1.10
N MET A 13 -6.70 1.87 -2.21
CA MET A 13 -5.25 1.78 -2.31
C MET A 13 -4.67 3.14 -2.68
N GLN A 14 -3.51 3.43 -2.11
CA GLN A 14 -2.67 4.57 -2.44
C GLN A 14 -1.24 4.08 -2.66
N ASN A 15 -0.53 4.65 -3.62
CA ASN A 15 0.90 4.43 -3.86
C ASN A 15 1.65 5.76 -4.06
N ASN A 16 2.96 5.71 -4.26
CA ASN A 16 3.80 6.88 -4.50
C ASN A 16 3.30 7.76 -5.65
N GLU A 17 2.97 7.13 -6.78
CA GLU A 17 2.61 7.81 -8.02
C GLU A 17 1.26 8.52 -7.92
N SER A 18 0.33 7.98 -7.13
CA SER A 18 -0.96 8.64 -6.84
C SER A 18 -0.82 9.91 -5.97
N GLY A 19 0.39 10.20 -5.46
CA GLY A 19 0.62 11.32 -4.56
C GLY A 19 -0.01 11.10 -3.17
N LYS A 20 -0.21 12.18 -2.41
CA LYS A 20 -0.66 12.09 -1.00
C LYS A 20 -2.18 11.99 -0.82
N LYS A 21 -2.95 12.46 -1.80
CA LYS A 21 -4.41 12.66 -1.67
C LYS A 21 -5.23 11.68 -2.50
N VAL A 22 -4.69 11.15 -3.58
CA VAL A 22 -5.45 10.30 -4.49
C VAL A 22 -5.44 8.85 -4.00
N ILE A 23 -6.59 8.20 -4.06
CA ILE A 23 -6.77 6.79 -3.76
C ILE A 23 -7.59 6.14 -4.86
N ALA A 24 -7.40 4.85 -5.07
CA ALA A 24 -8.15 4.06 -6.03
C ALA A 24 -8.89 2.92 -5.31
N PRO A 25 -10.15 2.63 -5.66
CA PRO A 25 -10.83 1.46 -5.13
C PRO A 25 -10.14 0.18 -5.63
N VAL A 26 -10.00 -0.81 -4.74
CA VAL A 26 -9.49 -2.14 -5.12
C VAL A 26 -10.59 -2.90 -5.88
N SER A 27 -10.55 -2.78 -7.21
CA SER A 27 -11.52 -3.37 -8.13
C SER A 27 -11.17 -4.80 -8.56
N SER A 28 -9.93 -5.23 -8.38
CA SER A 28 -9.44 -6.56 -8.75
C SER A 28 -8.69 -7.23 -7.60
N HIS A 29 -8.62 -8.57 -7.64
CA HIS A 29 -7.78 -9.31 -6.73
C HIS A 29 -6.32 -9.04 -7.08
N PHE A 30 -5.49 -8.76 -6.08
CA PHE A 30 -4.05 -8.65 -6.27
C PHE A 30 -3.30 -9.36 -5.16
N TYR A 31 -1.99 -9.51 -5.34
CA TYR A 31 -1.12 -10.21 -4.42
C TYR A 31 0.03 -9.31 -4.01
N ILE A 32 0.31 -9.25 -2.71
CA ILE A 32 1.49 -8.57 -2.17
C ILE A 32 2.55 -9.62 -1.88
N ASN A 33 3.74 -9.47 -2.47
CA ASN A 33 4.87 -10.33 -2.12
C ASN A 33 5.54 -9.83 -0.84
N LEU A 34 5.30 -10.52 0.28
CA LEU A 34 5.87 -10.11 1.57
C LEU A 34 7.40 -10.27 1.63
N ASN A 35 8.02 -11.01 0.72
CA ASN A 35 9.48 -11.07 0.66
C ASN A 35 10.11 -9.76 0.16
N LEU A 36 9.31 -8.91 -0.49
CA LEU A 36 9.72 -7.60 -0.98
C LEU A 36 9.29 -6.48 -0.04
N VAL A 37 8.66 -6.80 1.09
CA VAL A 37 8.22 -5.81 2.07
C VAL A 37 9.31 -5.65 3.12
N THR A 38 9.79 -4.43 3.31
CA THR A 38 10.78 -4.09 4.36
C THR A 38 10.12 -3.69 5.66
N GLU A 39 8.95 -3.06 5.60
CA GLU A 39 8.21 -2.61 6.78
C GLU A 39 6.71 -2.70 6.54
N ILE A 40 5.98 -3.07 7.59
CA ILE A 40 4.52 -3.03 7.63
C ILE A 40 4.11 -2.25 8.86
N SER A 41 3.31 -1.19 8.69
CA SER A 41 2.65 -0.51 9.79
C SER A 41 1.13 -0.62 9.69
N SER A 42 0.49 -0.70 10.85
CA SER A 42 -0.95 -0.90 10.99
C SER A 42 -1.49 0.08 12.01
N TYR A 43 -2.52 0.85 11.65
CA TYR A 43 -3.15 1.82 12.55
C TYR A 43 -4.62 2.05 12.20
N SER A 44 -5.37 2.67 13.12
CA SER A 44 -6.71 3.17 12.87
C SER A 44 -6.73 4.68 12.72
N LEU A 45 -7.60 5.18 11.85
CA LEU A 45 -7.90 6.59 11.77
C LEU A 45 -8.77 7.02 12.95
N LYS A 46 -8.31 8.02 13.70
CA LYS A 46 -9.08 8.67 14.78
C LYS A 46 -10.04 9.72 14.22
N ASP A 47 -9.57 10.48 13.24
CA ASP A 47 -10.29 11.57 12.59
C ASP A 47 -10.60 11.22 11.14
N PRO A 48 -11.67 11.77 10.54
CA PRO A 48 -11.95 11.57 9.13
C PRO A 48 -10.82 12.15 8.28
N LYS A 49 -10.55 11.50 7.14
CA LYS A 49 -9.61 12.01 6.15
C LYS A 49 -10.30 12.19 4.81
N GLU A 50 -10.17 13.36 4.22
CA GLU A 50 -10.59 13.57 2.84
C GLU A 50 -9.53 13.05 1.87
N LYS A 51 -9.97 12.24 0.92
CA LYS A 51 -9.18 11.70 -0.17
C LYS A 51 -9.86 12.00 -1.49
N GLN A 52 -9.11 11.97 -2.59
CA GLN A 52 -9.65 12.12 -3.93
C GLN A 52 -9.63 10.77 -4.64
N LEU A 53 -10.68 10.48 -5.38
CA LEU A 53 -10.74 9.35 -6.30
C LEU A 53 -10.05 9.71 -7.62
N LEU A 54 -9.84 8.70 -8.47
CA LEU A 54 -9.21 8.87 -9.78
C LEU A 54 -10.01 9.75 -10.74
N ASP A 55 -11.32 9.88 -10.54
CA ASP A 55 -12.24 10.73 -11.29
C ASP A 55 -12.27 12.19 -10.76
N GLY A 56 -11.48 12.50 -9.74
CA GLY A 56 -11.43 13.82 -9.10
C GLY A 56 -12.46 14.04 -8.00
N ASN A 57 -13.40 13.11 -7.78
CA ASN A 57 -14.38 13.22 -6.71
C ASN A 57 -13.74 13.04 -5.34
N THR A 58 -14.21 13.80 -4.35
CA THR A 58 -13.73 13.64 -2.97
C THR A 58 -14.48 12.50 -2.28
N LEU A 59 -13.75 11.63 -1.62
CA LEU A 59 -14.26 10.56 -0.77
C LEU A 59 -13.80 10.79 0.68
N PRO A 60 -14.73 10.95 1.64
CA PRO A 60 -14.39 10.96 3.05
C PRO A 60 -14.08 9.53 3.51
N ILE A 61 -12.86 9.31 4.01
CA ILE A 61 -12.51 8.09 4.74
C ILE A 61 -12.93 8.29 6.20
N PRO A 62 -13.91 7.52 6.70
CA PRO A 62 -14.49 7.75 8.02
C PRO A 62 -13.52 7.35 9.14
N PRO A 63 -13.71 7.91 10.36
CA PRO A 63 -13.07 7.41 11.57
C PRO A 63 -13.29 5.92 11.77
N GLY A 64 -12.35 5.26 12.45
CA GLY A 64 -12.41 3.81 12.67
C GLY A 64 -11.94 2.98 11.47
N SER A 65 -11.71 3.60 10.30
CA SER A 65 -11.05 2.92 9.18
C SER A 65 -9.68 2.41 9.59
N ARG A 66 -9.37 1.18 9.20
CA ARG A 66 -8.06 0.57 9.46
C ARG A 66 -7.14 0.80 8.27
N VAL A 67 -5.86 0.98 8.54
CA VAL A 67 -4.87 1.27 7.52
C VAL A 67 -3.72 0.29 7.65
N LEU A 68 -3.37 -0.36 6.54
CA LEU A 68 -2.11 -1.10 6.39
C LEU A 68 -1.21 -0.33 5.44
N HIS A 69 -0.01 -0.01 5.89
CA HIS A 69 1.00 0.67 5.09
C HIS A 69 2.20 -0.26 4.90
N PHE A 70 2.54 -0.51 3.64
CA PHE A 70 3.61 -1.38 3.22
C PHE A 70 4.72 -0.54 2.61
N THR A 71 5.92 -0.64 3.18
CA THR A 71 7.14 -0.14 2.56
C THR A 71 7.82 -1.29 1.84
N MET A 72 8.03 -1.15 0.54
CA MET A 72 8.68 -2.17 -0.29
C MET A 72 10.18 -1.90 -0.39
N SER A 73 10.96 -2.97 -0.56
CA SER A 73 12.39 -2.90 -0.84
C SER A 73 12.65 -2.17 -2.15
N SER A 74 13.62 -1.27 -2.15
CA SER A 74 13.92 -0.37 -3.27
C SER A 74 14.64 -1.04 -4.45
N ASN A 75 15.03 -2.31 -4.30
CA ASN A 75 15.99 -2.99 -5.17
C ASN A 75 15.45 -3.33 -6.58
N PHE A 76 14.24 -2.88 -6.96
CA PHE A 76 13.57 -3.30 -8.19
C PHE A 76 13.20 -2.19 -9.17
N SER A 77 13.37 -0.91 -8.81
CA SER A 77 13.19 0.18 -9.79
C SER A 77 14.56 0.71 -10.20
N SER A 78 15.16 0.13 -11.25
CA SER A 78 16.31 0.74 -11.90
C SER A 78 15.81 1.58 -13.08
N SER A 79 15.38 2.82 -12.84
CA SER A 79 15.22 3.77 -13.92
C SER A 79 16.60 4.15 -14.44
N LYS A 80 16.89 3.84 -15.70
CA LYS A 80 18.11 4.31 -16.37
C LYS A 80 17.85 5.74 -16.84
N GLU A 81 18.16 6.74 -16.02
CA GLU A 81 18.28 8.10 -16.57
C GLU A 81 19.54 8.17 -17.43
N LYS A 82 19.38 8.49 -18.72
CA LYS A 82 20.48 8.95 -19.56
C LYS A 82 20.66 10.45 -19.31
N ILE A 83 21.54 10.80 -18.37
CA ILE A 83 22.06 12.17 -18.31
C ILE A 83 23.00 12.34 -19.50
N LYS A 84 22.76 13.35 -20.35
CA LYS A 84 23.69 13.73 -21.42
C LYS A 84 25.04 14.09 -20.77
N GLY A 85 26.05 13.23 -20.91
CA GLY A 85 27.45 13.59 -20.69
C GLY A 85 28.25 12.76 -19.70
N GLU A 86 27.64 11.83 -18.93
CA GLU A 86 28.40 10.96 -18.02
C GLU A 86 27.89 9.51 -18.12
N ASP A 87 28.80 8.57 -18.44
CA ASP A 87 28.59 7.12 -18.39
C ASP A 87 28.55 6.60 -16.93
N GLY A 88 27.75 7.25 -16.08
CA GLY A 88 27.49 6.85 -14.71
C GLY A 88 26.14 6.15 -14.61
N LYS A 89 26.13 4.82 -14.54
CA LYS A 89 24.92 4.03 -14.19
C LYS A 89 24.50 4.33 -12.74
N ARG A 90 23.83 5.46 -12.48
CA ARG A 90 23.16 5.68 -11.20
C ARG A 90 21.84 4.90 -11.20
N ALA A 91 21.78 3.82 -10.41
CA ALA A 91 20.53 3.18 -10.07
C ALA A 91 19.80 4.10 -9.06
N LEU A 92 18.69 4.70 -9.50
CA LEU A 92 17.82 5.50 -8.63
C LEU A 92 16.96 4.54 -7.81
N PHE A 93 17.40 4.27 -6.58
CA PHE A 93 16.68 3.45 -5.63
C PHE A 93 15.48 4.21 -5.08
N GLU A 94 14.30 4.05 -5.69
CA GLU A 94 13.06 4.60 -5.16
C GLU A 94 12.40 3.62 -4.17
N LYS A 95 12.03 4.11 -2.98
CA LYS A 95 11.24 3.34 -2.02
C LYS A 95 9.79 3.36 -2.44
N MET A 96 9.21 2.20 -2.78
CA MET A 96 7.81 2.10 -3.15
C MET A 96 6.95 1.86 -1.91
N PHE A 97 5.87 2.61 -1.76
CA PHE A 97 4.90 2.45 -0.68
C PHE A 97 3.53 2.08 -1.25
N TYR A 98 2.82 1.20 -0.54
CA TYR A 98 1.41 0.91 -0.78
C TYR A 98 0.66 1.08 0.52
N THR A 99 -0.42 1.86 0.50
CA THR A 99 -1.32 2.05 1.65
C THR A 99 -2.69 1.52 1.31
N LEU A 100 -3.20 0.61 2.12
CA LEU A 100 -4.55 0.08 2.02
C LEU A 100 -5.41 0.68 3.13
N PHE A 101 -6.49 1.33 2.74
CA PHE A 101 -7.52 1.85 3.64
C PHE A 101 -8.71 0.89 3.62
N PHE A 102 -9.02 0.32 4.78
CA PHE A 102 -10.17 -0.55 4.99
C PHE A 102 -11.26 0.25 5.66
N LEU A 103 -12.38 0.43 4.96
CA LEU A 103 -13.55 1.06 5.55
C LEU A 103 -14.05 0.26 6.77
N PRO A 104 -14.68 0.90 7.77
CA PRO A 104 -15.10 0.26 9.02
C PRO A 104 -15.97 -0.98 8.79
N ASP A 105 -16.84 -0.94 7.77
CA ASP A 105 -17.75 -2.03 7.42
C ASP A 105 -17.03 -3.29 6.93
N ASN A 106 -15.77 -3.17 6.50
CA ASN A 106 -14.99 -4.27 5.92
C ASN A 106 -13.86 -4.74 6.84
N TYR A 107 -14.13 -4.78 8.14
CA TYR A 107 -13.19 -5.22 9.17
C TYR A 107 -12.66 -6.65 8.96
N VAL A 108 -13.50 -7.55 8.43
CA VAL A 108 -13.17 -8.97 8.22
C VAL A 108 -11.94 -9.16 7.32
N GLU A 109 -11.84 -8.37 6.25
CA GLU A 109 -10.72 -8.50 5.30
C GLU A 109 -9.43 -7.90 5.89
N PHE A 110 -9.55 -6.85 6.70
CA PHE A 110 -8.42 -6.30 7.46
C PHE A 110 -7.88 -7.32 8.46
N GLU A 111 -8.73 -7.90 9.31
CA GLU A 111 -8.39 -8.97 10.26
C GLU A 111 -7.68 -10.13 9.57
N ARG A 112 -8.24 -10.62 8.45
CA ARG A 112 -7.66 -11.73 7.70
C ARG A 112 -6.24 -11.40 7.22
N LEU A 113 -6.02 -10.21 6.67
CA LEU A 113 -4.69 -9.79 6.20
C LEU A 113 -3.73 -9.61 7.38
N LYS A 114 -4.17 -8.97 8.46
CA LYS A 114 -3.35 -8.74 9.66
C LYS A 114 -2.93 -10.06 10.31
N ASN A 115 -3.86 -10.98 10.51
CA ASN A 115 -3.57 -12.31 11.06
C ASN A 115 -2.60 -13.10 10.17
N ALA A 116 -2.74 -13.03 8.85
CA ALA A 116 -1.81 -13.68 7.92
C ALA A 116 -0.41 -13.05 7.97
N ILE A 117 -0.32 -11.72 8.12
CA ILE A 117 0.96 -11.02 8.32
C ILE A 117 1.58 -11.46 9.64
N ASP A 118 0.82 -11.46 10.73
CA ASP A 118 1.32 -11.80 12.07
C ASP A 118 1.81 -13.26 12.14
N GLN A 119 1.09 -14.20 11.55
CA GLN A 119 1.52 -15.60 11.45
C GLN A 119 2.82 -15.75 10.65
N SER A 120 3.05 -14.89 9.67
CA SER A 120 4.27 -14.91 8.87
C SER A 120 5.48 -14.29 9.58
N THR A 121 5.24 -13.46 10.59
CA THR A 121 6.27 -12.84 11.43
C THR A 121 6.56 -13.62 12.71
N LEU A 122 5.59 -14.37 13.24
CA LEU A 122 5.65 -15.11 14.52
C LEU A 122 6.69 -16.26 14.56
N ASN A 123 7.49 -16.47 13.51
CA ASN A 123 8.49 -17.56 13.43
C ASN A 123 9.87 -17.07 12.94
N ARG A 124 10.25 -15.82 13.22
CA ARG A 124 11.52 -15.22 12.73
C ARG A 124 12.42 -14.60 13.80
N ASP A 125 12.18 -14.93 15.07
CA ASP A 125 13.10 -14.66 16.18
C ASP A 125 13.68 -15.99 16.72
#